data_AF-A0A0C2F3A3-F1
#
_entry.id   AF-A0A0C2F3A3-F1
#
_cell.length_a   1.000
_cell.length_b   1.000
_cell.length_c   1.000
_cell.angle_alpha   90.00
_cell.angle_beta   90.00
_cell.angle_gamma   90.00
#
_symmetry.space_group_name_H-M   'P 1'
#
loop_
_entity.id
_entity.type
_entity.pdbx_description
1 polymer ?
#
loop_
_entity_poly.entity_id
_entity_poly.type
_entity_poly.pdbx_seq_one_letter_code
_entity_poly.pdbx_strand_id
1 'polypeptide(L)'
;GGHFNPAVTWAVAASGKMSIYHVPFYWFSQLLGGFCGALYSALIMTQKQLDSSHAGATLLNPENKWWEGMMSEAVVTYFLCHTILLTAADTNTNILAPLAIGLTLSIDILST
;
A
#
# COMPACT_ATOMS: atom_id res chain seq x y z
N GLY A 1 1.87 10.07 -9.24
CA GLY A 1 2.74 9.28 -10.13
C GLY A 1 2.89 7.86 -9.62
N GLY A 2 3.79 7.62 -8.67
CA GLY A 2 3.97 6.30 -8.05
C GLY A 2 2.92 5.98 -6.99
N HIS A 3 1.68 5.68 -7.40
CA HIS A 3 0.60 5.40 -6.42
C HIS A 3 0.74 4.01 -5.79
N PHE A 4 1.06 2.99 -6.61
CA PHE A 4 1.31 1.58 -6.23
C PHE A 4 0.31 0.89 -5.28
N ASN A 5 -0.78 1.56 -4.91
CA ASN A 5 -1.75 1.14 -3.93
C ASN A 5 -3.14 1.69 -4.31
N PRO A 6 -4.18 0.85 -4.34
CA PRO A 6 -5.55 1.28 -4.65
C PRO A 6 -6.10 2.35 -3.70
N ALA A 7 -5.83 2.27 -2.39
CA ALA A 7 -6.27 3.25 -1.39
C ALA A 7 -5.59 4.61 -1.62
N VAL A 8 -4.29 4.62 -1.94
CA VAL A 8 -3.56 5.85 -2.30
C VAL A 8 -4.15 6.48 -3.56
N THR A 9 -4.40 5.65 -4.58
CA THR A 9 -5.03 6.12 -5.83
C THR A 9 -6.37 6.78 -5.57
N TRP A 10 -7.19 6.16 -4.71
CA TRP A 10 -8.47 6.72 -4.31
C TRP A 10 -8.30 8.03 -3.54
N ALA A 11 -7.41 8.09 -2.55
CA ALA A 11 -7.17 9.28 -1.74
C ALA A 11 -6.74 10.48 -2.59
N VAL A 12 -5.84 10.27 -3.56
CA VAL A 12 -5.40 11.31 -4.51
C VAL A 12 -6.55 11.79 -5.40
N ALA A 13 -7.37 10.87 -5.92
CA ALA A 13 -8.54 11.23 -6.73
C ALA A 13 -9.62 11.96 -5.93
N ALA A 14 -9.94 11.46 -4.72
CA ALA A 14 -10.91 12.05 -3.80
C ALA A 14 -10.49 13.46 -3.34
N SER A 15 -9.17 13.72 -3.26
CA SER A 15 -8.61 15.04 -2.95
C SER A 15 -8.55 15.98 -4.15
N GLY A 16 -9.10 15.60 -5.31
CA GLY A 16 -9.12 16.41 -6.53
C GLY A 16 -7.76 16.55 -7.23
N LYS A 17 -6.77 15.73 -6.86
CA LYS A 17 -5.40 15.79 -7.41
C LYS A 17 -5.21 14.93 -8.65
N MET A 18 -6.19 14.10 -8.98
CA MET A 18 -6.22 13.28 -10.18
C MET A 18 -7.68 13.09 -10.63
N SER A 19 -7.91 13.06 -11.95
CA SER A 19 -9.23 12.73 -12.48
C SER A 19 -9.65 11.31 -12.10
N ILE A 20 -10.89 11.18 -11.60
CA ILE A 20 -11.49 9.92 -11.14
C ILE A 20 -11.50 8.83 -12.22
N TYR A 21 -11.52 9.21 -13.50
CA TYR A 21 -11.51 8.28 -14.63
C TYR A 21 -10.21 7.47 -14.74
N HIS A 22 -9.11 7.94 -14.11
CA HIS A 22 -7.85 7.18 -14.08
C HIS A 22 -7.85 6.06 -13.03
N VAL A 23 -8.71 6.13 -12.00
CA VAL A 23 -8.74 5.18 -10.88
C VAL A 23 -8.82 3.72 -11.33
N PRO A 24 -9.76 3.30 -12.20
CA PRO A 24 -9.86 1.89 -12.59
C PRO A 24 -8.60 1.38 -13.32
N PHE A 25 -7.94 2.22 -14.13
CA PHE A 25 -6.71 1.83 -14.82
C PHE A 25 -5.53 1.71 -13.87
N TYR A 26 -5.43 2.61 -12.87
CA TYR A 26 -4.44 2.49 -11.81
C TYR A 26 -4.65 1.23 -10.98
N TRP A 27 -5.88 0.96 -10.53
CA TRP A 27 -6.19 -0.24 -9.77
C TRP A 27 -5.87 -1.52 -10.54
N PHE A 28 -6.26 -1.58 -11.83
CA PHE A 28 -5.96 -2.73 -12.67
C PHE A 28 -4.44 -2.97 -12.79
N SER A 29 -3.67 -1.93 -13.11
CA SER A 29 -2.21 -2.05 -13.22
C SER A 29 -1.52 -2.42 -11.90
N GLN A 30 -2.04 -1.91 -10.77
CA GLN A 30 -1.52 -2.22 -9.43
C GLN A 30 -1.78 -3.68 -9.05
N LEU A 31 -3.00 -4.16 -9.25
CA LEU A 31 -3.35 -5.56 -8.97
C LEU A 31 -2.59 -6.53 -9.87
N LEU A 32 -2.46 -6.19 -11.17
CA LEU A 32 -1.67 -7.00 -12.10
C LEU A 32 -0.19 -7.02 -11.70
N GLY A 33 0.38 -5.88 -11.32
CA GLY A 33 1.75 -5.80 -10.83
C GLY A 33 1.97 -6.62 -9.56
N GLY A 34 1.04 -6.56 -8.59
CA GLY A 34 1.08 -7.38 -7.38
C GLY A 34 1.01 -8.88 -7.68
N PHE A 35 0.12 -9.28 -8.60
CA PHE A 35 0.02 -10.67 -9.05
C PHE A 35 1.31 -11.15 -9.72
N CYS A 36 1.86 -10.38 -10.65
CA CYS A 36 3.12 -10.71 -11.31
C CYS A 36 4.29 -10.77 -10.32
N GLY A 37 4.33 -9.89 -9.32
CA GLY A 37 5.32 -9.91 -8.25
C GLY A 37 5.22 -11.17 -7.39
N ALA A 38 4.02 -11.57 -7.01
CA ALA A 38 3.79 -12.82 -6.27
C ALA A 38 4.22 -14.06 -7.08
N LEU A 39 3.89 -14.10 -8.37
CA LEU A 39 4.35 -15.18 -9.26
C LEU A 39 5.88 -15.21 -9.37
N TYR A 40 6.52 -14.06 -9.49
CA TYR A 40 7.98 -13.98 -9.53
C TYR A 40 8.61 -14.52 -8.24
N SER A 41 8.09 -14.13 -7.07
CA SER A 41 8.50 -14.67 -5.76
C SER A 41 8.36 -16.19 -5.71
N ALA A 42 7.25 -16.73 -6.22
CA ALA A 42 7.00 -18.17 -6.25
C ALA A 42 7.97 -18.94 -7.17
N LEU A 43 8.50 -18.30 -8.21
CA LEU A 43 9.49 -18.91 -9.12
C LEU A 43 10.91 -18.96 -8.53
N ILE A 44 11.27 -18.00 -7.67
CA ILE A 44 12.63 -17.87 -7.13
C ILE A 44 12.79 -18.50 -5.74
N MET A 45 11.71 -18.61 -4.97
CA MET A 45 11.73 -19.13 -3.59
C MET A 45 11.44 -20.64 -3.56
N THR A 46 12.01 -21.31 -2.56
CA THR A 46 11.65 -22.71 -2.28
C THR A 46 10.28 -22.80 -1.62
N GLN A 47 9.61 -23.95 -1.76
CA GLN A 47 8.30 -24.20 -1.11
C GLN A 47 8.33 -23.91 0.39
N LYS A 48 9.41 -24.34 1.08
CA LYS A 48 9.59 -24.08 2.52
C LYS A 48 9.61 -22.58 2.85
N GLN A 49 10.23 -21.75 2.02
CA GLN A 49 10.28 -20.30 2.23
C GLN A 49 8.91 -19.64 1.98
N LEU A 50 8.20 -20.09 0.95
CA LEU A 50 6.84 -19.64 0.67
C LEU A 50 5.89 -19.98 1.83
N ASP A 51 5.97 -21.21 2.34
CA ASP A 51 5.13 -21.64 3.46
C ASP A 51 5.43 -20.84 4.74
N SER A 52 6.71 -20.55 5.03
CA SER A 52 7.10 -19.78 6.22
C SER A 52 6.68 -18.31 6.19
N SER A 53 6.47 -17.75 4.99
CA SER A 53 6.11 -16.34 4.80
C SER A 53 4.67 -16.15 4.35
N HIS A 54 3.90 -17.24 4.24
CA HIS A 54 2.58 -17.26 3.60
C HIS A 54 2.58 -16.58 2.22
N ALA A 55 3.67 -16.75 1.45
CA ALA A 55 3.92 -16.08 0.18
C ALA A 55 3.79 -14.53 0.22
N GLY A 56 3.99 -13.93 1.41
CA GLY A 56 3.85 -12.48 1.63
C GLY A 56 2.41 -12.00 1.82
N ALA A 57 1.44 -12.91 1.98
CA ALA A 57 0.07 -12.54 2.31
C ALA A 57 -0.03 -11.96 3.73
N THR A 58 -0.75 -10.86 3.89
CA THR A 58 -1.07 -10.31 5.21
C THR A 58 -2.19 -11.12 5.84
N LEU A 59 -1.91 -11.73 6.99
CA LEU A 59 -2.87 -12.54 7.75
C LEU A 59 -3.11 -11.90 9.11
N LEU A 60 -4.38 -11.78 9.49
CA LEU A 60 -4.75 -11.35 10.82
C LEU A 60 -4.36 -12.44 11.83
N ASN A 61 -3.82 -12.03 12.98
CA ASN A 61 -3.59 -12.94 14.09
C ASN A 61 -4.90 -13.67 14.45
N PRO A 62 -4.94 -15.01 14.51
CA PRO A 62 -6.15 -15.77 14.84
C PRO A 62 -6.81 -15.39 16.17
N GLU A 63 -6.08 -14.76 17.08
CA GLU A 63 -6.60 -14.26 18.37
C GLU A 63 -7.40 -12.97 18.23
N ASN A 64 -7.18 -12.21 17.15
CA ASN A 64 -7.82 -10.92 16.90
C ASN A 64 -9.13 -11.08 16.11
N LYS A 65 -10.08 -10.19 16.37
CA LYS A 65 -11.33 -10.12 15.60
C LYS A 65 -11.13 -9.36 14.31
N TRP A 66 -11.91 -9.69 13.29
CA TRP A 66 -11.84 -9.05 11.97
C TRP A 66 -11.91 -7.51 12.02
N TRP A 67 -12.71 -6.95 12.94
CA TRP A 67 -12.87 -5.50 13.06
C TRP A 67 -11.67 -4.82 13.72
N GLU A 68 -10.91 -5.53 14.57
CA GLU A 68 -9.69 -5.00 15.20
C GLU A 68 -8.62 -4.78 14.12
N GLY A 69 -8.45 -5.78 13.24
CA GLY A 69 -7.60 -5.66 12.06
C GLY A 69 -8.07 -4.54 11.13
N MET A 70 -9.37 -4.48 10.82
CA MET A 70 -9.94 -3.43 9.98
C MET A 70 -9.67 -2.02 10.54
N MET A 71 -9.84 -1.80 11.84
CA MET A 71 -9.57 -0.51 12.47
C MET A 71 -8.09 -0.15 12.42
N SER A 72 -7.21 -1.12 12.72
CA SER A 72 -5.76 -0.93 12.64
C SER A 72 -5.33 -0.51 11.23
N GLU A 73 -5.72 -1.30 10.23
CA GLU A 73 -5.41 -1.08 8.82
C GLU A 73 -5.96 0.27 8.31
N ALA A 74 -7.16 0.66 8.74
CA ALA A 74 -7.75 1.95 8.38
C ALA A 74 -6.94 3.14 8.93
N VAL A 75 -6.46 3.03 10.17
CA VAL A 75 -5.67 4.09 10.83
C VAL A 75 -4.30 4.24 10.17
N VAL A 76 -3.58 3.15 9.94
CA VAL A 76 -2.25 3.21 9.30
C VAL A 76 -2.35 3.65 7.83
N THR A 77 -3.37 3.16 7.09
CA THR A 77 -3.61 3.61 5.71
C THR A 77 -3.96 5.10 5.65
N TYR A 78 -4.65 5.64 6.66
CA TYR A 78 -4.89 7.08 6.77
C TYR A 78 -3.57 7.85 6.90
N PHE A 79 -2.65 7.43 7.77
CA PHE A 79 -1.36 8.09 7.91
C PHE A 79 -0.54 8.05 6.62
N LEU A 80 -0.49 6.89 5.95
CA LEU A 80 0.17 6.75 4.65
C LEU A 80 -0.42 7.71 3.60
N CYS A 81 -1.75 7.70 3.42
CA CYS A 81 -2.43 8.55 2.45
C CYS A 81 -2.24 10.04 2.77
N HIS A 82 -2.32 10.40 4.06
CA HIS A 82 -2.13 11.77 4.52
C HIS A 82 -0.71 12.27 4.25
N THR A 83 0.32 11.46 4.55
CA THR A 83 1.71 11.78 4.22
C THR A 83 1.87 11.98 2.72
N ILE A 84 1.31 11.11 1.88
CA ILE A 84 1.40 11.25 0.41
C ILE A 84 0.75 12.54 -0.07
N LEU A 85 -0.44 12.87 0.45
CA LEU A 85 -1.15 14.09 0.05
C LEU A 85 -0.32 15.33 0.38
N LEU A 86 0.14 15.46 1.63
CA LEU A 86 0.88 16.63 2.07
C LEU A 86 2.28 16.76 1.45
N THR A 87 2.97 15.62 1.28
CA THR A 87 4.37 15.65 0.84
C THR A 87 4.54 15.60 -0.67
N ALA A 88 3.62 14.97 -1.41
CA ALA A 88 3.79 14.71 -2.84
C ALA A 88 2.63 15.21 -3.72
N ALA A 89 1.39 15.26 -3.22
CA ALA A 89 0.24 15.67 -4.04
C ALA A 89 -0.07 17.17 -3.97
N ASP A 90 0.18 17.79 -2.81
CA ASP A 90 0.01 19.23 -2.60
C ASP A 90 1.21 20.07 -3.05
N THR A 91 2.38 19.46 -3.17
CA THR A 91 3.60 20.15 -3.58
C THR A 91 4.46 19.28 -4.49
N ASN A 92 5.03 19.90 -5.53
CA ASN A 92 5.99 19.25 -6.44
C ASN A 92 7.45 19.60 -6.10
N THR A 93 7.67 20.38 -5.05
CA THR A 93 9.01 20.90 -4.69
C THR A 93 9.69 20.06 -3.61
N ASN A 94 8.95 19.17 -2.95
CA ASN A 94 9.47 18.37 -1.85
C ASN A 94 10.27 17.17 -2.37
N ILE A 95 11.59 17.34 -2.45
CA ILE A 95 12.53 16.30 -2.88
C ILE A 95 12.54 15.11 -1.90
N LEU A 96 12.20 15.34 -0.63
CA LEU A 96 12.19 14.31 0.42
C LEU A 96 10.86 13.55 0.53
N ALA A 97 9.88 13.81 -0.34
CA ALA A 97 8.60 13.12 -0.32
C ALA A 97 8.73 11.58 -0.38
N PRO A 98 9.58 10.98 -1.24
CA PRO A 98 9.75 9.52 -1.25
C PRO A 98 10.28 8.96 0.07
N LEU A 99 11.20 9.69 0.73
CA LEU A 99 11.75 9.28 2.02
C LEU A 99 10.68 9.34 3.12
N ALA A 100 9.88 10.41 3.16
CA ALA A 100 8.80 10.56 4.13
C ALA A 100 7.72 9.46 3.96
N ILE A 101 7.34 9.16 2.72
CA ILE A 101 6.38 8.11 2.40
C ILE A 101 6.93 6.73 2.80
N GLY A 102 8.19 6.43 2.48
CA GLY A 102 8.82 5.16 2.84
C GLY A 102 8.99 4.96 4.34
N LEU A 103 9.35 6.02 5.08
CA LEU A 103 9.45 5.98 6.53
C LEU A 103 8.07 5.80 7.20
N THR A 104 7.04 6.47 6.69
CA THR A 104 5.65 6.28 7.18
C THR A 104 5.23 4.83 7.00
N LEU A 105 5.39 4.29 5.78
CA LEU A 105 5.06 2.88 5.50
C LEU A 105 5.84 1.90 6.38
N SER A 106 7.11 2.19 6.68
CA SER A 106 7.92 1.35 7.56
C SER A 106 7.40 1.34 9.00
N ILE A 107 6.94 2.49 9.50
CA ILE A 107 6.32 2.60 10.83
C ILE A 107 4.98 1.87 10.85
N ASP A 108 4.16 2.04 9.80
CA ASP A 108 2.87 1.37 9.65
C ASP A 108 3.04 -0.14 9.78
N ILE A 109 3.98 -0.74 9.02
CA ILE A 109 4.28 -2.18 9.06
C ILE A 109 4.75 -2.65 10.45
N LEU A 110 5.48 -1.83 11.20
CA LEU A 110 5.94 -2.18 12.55
C LEU A 110 4.85 -2.02 13.62
N SER A 111 3.79 -1.28 13.31
CA SER A 111 2.71 -0.96 14.24
C SER A 111 1.53 -1.94 14.19
N THR A 112 1.40 -2.68 13.09
CA THR A 112 0.35 -3.68 12.83
C THR A 112 0.86 -5.10 13.02
#